data_AF-A0A938V5H5-F1
#
_entry.id   AF-A0A938V5H5-F1
#
_cell.length_a   1.000
_cell.length_b   1.000
_cell.length_c   1.000
_cell.angle_alpha   90.00
_cell.angle_beta   90.00
_cell.angle_gamma   90.00
#
_symmetry.space_group_name_H-M   'P 1'
#
loop_
_entity.id
_entity.type
_entity.pdbx_description
1 polymer ?
#
loop_
_entity_poly.entity_id
_entity_poly.type
_entity_poly.pdbx_seq_one_letter_code
_entity_poly.pdbx_strand_id
1 'polypeptide(L)'
;MQRILLSGAIVWCACGAVFLSACSGSGRSQKDPTPAADLGADDVLRFADSAPADRVGEGGPAGDAGGKEDVSDVCWPDCQGRACGPDGCGATCGVCIGGQEACQDGACVCQPKCGAGECGSDGCGGNCGACGQDEVCVEGLCQCAS
;
A
#
# COMPACT_ATOMS: atom_id res chain seq x y z
N MET A 1 -0.16 38.35 59.54
CA MET A 1 1.05 38.23 58.69
C MET A 1 1.42 36.76 58.61
N GLN A 2 0.89 36.13 57.57
CA GLN A 2 1.02 34.73 57.21
C GLN A 2 2.48 34.42 56.81
N ARG A 3 3.07 33.32 57.32
CA ARG A 3 4.15 32.61 56.61
C ARG A 3 3.86 31.13 56.64
N ILE A 4 3.43 30.66 55.48
CA ILE A 4 3.14 29.30 55.07
C ILE A 4 4.47 28.55 54.92
N LEU A 5 4.60 27.39 55.58
CA LEU A 5 5.49 26.31 55.15
C LEU A 5 4.66 25.03 55.19
N LEU A 6 4.11 24.67 54.02
CA LEU A 6 3.31 23.47 53.81
C LEU A 6 4.14 22.22 54.11
N SER A 7 3.93 21.66 55.29
CA SER A 7 4.21 20.26 55.60
C SER A 7 2.92 19.47 55.38
N GLY A 8 3.00 18.34 54.68
CA GLY A 8 1.95 17.32 54.73
C GLY A 8 0.77 17.51 53.78
N ALA A 9 0.99 17.32 52.47
CA ALA A 9 -0.08 16.88 51.57
C ALA A 9 -0.05 15.35 51.51
N ILE A 10 -0.84 14.73 52.40
CA ILE A 10 -1.28 13.35 52.26
C ILE A 10 -2.11 13.32 50.97
N VAL A 11 -1.52 12.85 49.88
CA VAL A 11 -2.27 12.52 48.67
C VAL A 11 -3.11 11.30 49.02
N TRP A 12 -4.38 11.54 49.31
CA TRP A 12 -5.40 10.52 49.42
C TRP A 12 -5.50 9.79 48.08
N CYS A 13 -4.93 8.59 48.03
CA CYS A 13 -5.23 7.61 47.00
C CYS A 13 -6.65 7.08 47.27
N ALA A 14 -7.65 7.75 46.71
CA ALA A 14 -9.03 7.27 46.72
C ALA A 14 -9.14 6.07 45.76
N CYS A 15 -8.87 4.87 46.28
CA CYS A 15 -9.44 3.65 45.75
C CYS A 15 -10.96 3.70 45.98
N GLY A 16 -11.73 3.82 44.90
CA GLY A 16 -13.17 3.55 44.97
C GLY A 16 -13.99 4.38 44.00
N ALA A 17 -14.31 3.80 42.84
CA ALA A 17 -15.68 3.75 42.34
C ALA A 17 -15.74 2.95 41.04
N VAL A 18 -16.33 1.77 41.20
CA VAL A 18 -16.91 0.90 40.19
C VAL A 18 -17.71 1.71 39.15
N PHE A 19 -17.32 1.67 37.88
CA PHE A 19 -18.22 1.93 36.76
C PHE A 19 -18.31 0.67 35.90
N LEU A 20 -19.31 -0.15 36.23
CA LEU A 20 -19.92 -1.08 35.28
C LEU A 20 -20.50 -0.24 34.15
N SER A 21 -19.83 -0.18 33.00
CA SER A 21 -20.46 0.24 31.75
C SER A 21 -20.90 -1.02 31.01
N ALA A 22 -22.21 -1.22 30.95
CA ALA A 22 -22.84 -2.34 30.28
C ALA A 22 -22.67 -2.23 28.75
N CYS A 23 -21.92 -3.16 28.15
CA CYS A 23 -22.07 -3.45 26.72
C CYS A 23 -23.32 -4.32 26.53
N SER A 24 -24.48 -3.67 26.41
CA SER A 24 -25.71 -4.29 25.91
C SER A 24 -25.86 -3.90 24.44
N GLY A 25 -25.64 -4.86 23.54
CA GLY A 25 -25.62 -4.60 22.10
C GLY A 25 -25.53 -5.87 21.27
N SER A 26 -26.57 -6.68 21.38
CA SER A 26 -27.07 -7.71 20.46
C SER A 26 -26.27 -7.99 19.18
N GLY A 27 -25.87 -9.25 19.02
CA GLY A 27 -25.34 -9.76 17.78
C GLY A 27 -26.33 -9.70 16.61
N ARG A 28 -25.77 -9.75 15.40
CA ARG A 28 -26.33 -10.42 14.22
C ARG A 28 -25.18 -10.79 13.29
N SER A 29 -24.76 -12.04 13.43
CA SER A 29 -24.16 -12.81 12.34
C SER A 29 -25.20 -12.85 11.21
N GLN A 30 -24.90 -12.19 10.09
CA GLN A 30 -25.64 -12.40 8.85
C GLN A 30 -24.67 -13.04 7.87
N LYS A 31 -24.92 -14.34 7.74
CA LYS A 31 -24.33 -15.23 6.77
C LYS A 31 -25.23 -15.23 5.55
N ASP A 32 -24.59 -15.25 4.39
CA ASP A 32 -25.08 -15.70 3.09
C ASP A 32 -25.94 -14.72 2.27
N PRO A 33 -26.05 -14.89 0.93
CA PRO A 33 -25.18 -15.60 -0.02
C PRO A 33 -24.75 -14.70 -1.21
N THR A 34 -23.69 -15.11 -1.89
CA THR A 34 -23.36 -14.66 -3.26
C THR A 34 -24.51 -15.05 -4.21
N PRO A 35 -25.00 -14.16 -5.09
CA PRO A 35 -25.82 -14.61 -6.21
C PRO A 35 -24.95 -15.37 -7.20
N ALA A 36 -25.06 -16.70 -7.18
CA ALA A 36 -24.78 -17.52 -8.36
C ALA A 36 -25.96 -17.36 -9.32
N ALA A 37 -25.70 -16.68 -10.43
CA ALA A 37 -26.42 -16.80 -11.70
C ALA A 37 -25.29 -16.77 -12.74
N ASP A 38 -24.78 -17.89 -13.24
CA ASP A 38 -25.45 -18.82 -14.15
C ASP A 38 -26.24 -18.09 -15.24
N LEU A 39 -25.51 -17.46 -16.16
CA LEU A 39 -25.97 -17.19 -17.52
C LEU A 39 -24.84 -17.54 -18.50
N GLY A 40 -24.98 -18.70 -19.14
CA GLY A 40 -24.71 -18.87 -20.56
C GLY A 40 -23.24 -18.94 -21.00
N ALA A 41 -22.68 -20.15 -21.00
CA ALA A 41 -22.11 -20.63 -22.25
C ALA A 41 -23.28 -20.68 -23.26
N ASP A 42 -23.13 -20.05 -24.44
CA ASP A 42 -23.86 -20.27 -25.71
C ASP A 42 -23.99 -18.97 -26.52
N ASP A 43 -22.89 -18.37 -26.99
CA ASP A 43 -22.94 -17.59 -28.24
C ASP A 43 -21.59 -17.63 -28.99
N VAL A 44 -21.11 -18.85 -29.18
CA VAL A 44 -20.11 -19.18 -30.19
C VAL A 44 -20.81 -19.53 -31.51
N LEU A 45 -21.66 -18.64 -32.04
CA LEU A 45 -22.23 -18.83 -33.38
C LEU A 45 -22.35 -17.50 -34.17
N ARG A 46 -21.31 -17.26 -34.98
CA ARG A 46 -21.41 -16.84 -36.39
C ARG A 46 -21.77 -15.39 -36.72
N PHE A 47 -20.72 -14.57 -36.80
CA PHE A 47 -20.42 -13.81 -38.03
C PHE A 47 -18.95 -14.13 -38.37
N ALA A 48 -18.63 -15.24 -39.03
CA ALA A 48 -18.63 -15.34 -40.49
C ALA A 48 -18.07 -14.08 -41.16
N ASP A 49 -16.76 -14.10 -41.34
CA ASP A 49 -16.07 -13.75 -42.58
C ASP A 49 -16.23 -12.31 -43.10
N SER A 50 -15.23 -11.48 -42.80
CA SER A 50 -14.85 -10.33 -43.64
C SER A 50 -13.37 -10.06 -43.46
N ALA A 51 -12.56 -11.03 -43.84
CA ALA A 51 -11.16 -10.81 -44.17
C ALA A 51 -10.97 -11.16 -45.65
N PRO A 52 -10.77 -10.18 -46.55
CA PRO A 52 -9.89 -10.39 -47.67
C PRO A 52 -8.46 -10.08 -47.21
N ALA A 53 -7.68 -11.16 -47.08
CA ALA A 53 -6.27 -11.11 -47.46
C ALA A 53 -6.14 -10.57 -48.90
N ASP A 54 -4.95 -10.07 -49.23
CA ASP A 54 -4.51 -9.61 -50.56
C ASP A 54 -4.62 -8.11 -50.85
N ARG A 55 -3.62 -7.36 -50.34
CA ARG A 55 -2.82 -6.48 -51.22
C ARG A 55 -1.34 -6.72 -50.96
N VAL A 56 -0.75 -7.60 -51.76
CA VAL A 56 0.68 -7.49 -52.12
C VAL A 56 0.81 -6.21 -52.94
N GLY A 57 1.31 -5.15 -52.32
CA GLY A 57 1.78 -3.96 -52.99
C GLY A 57 3.28 -4.07 -53.23
N GLU A 58 3.66 -4.74 -54.32
CA GLU A 58 5.01 -4.60 -54.88
C GLU A 58 5.08 -3.27 -55.63
N GLY A 59 6.01 -2.40 -55.25
CA GLY A 59 6.34 -1.18 -56.00
C GLY A 59 6.38 0.10 -55.17
N GLY A 60 7.35 0.22 -54.27
CA GLY A 60 7.82 1.54 -53.81
C GLY A 60 8.85 2.07 -54.81
N PRO A 61 8.63 3.23 -55.46
CA PRO A 61 9.61 3.79 -56.38
C PRO A 61 10.84 4.29 -55.63
N ALA A 62 11.95 4.24 -56.37
CA ALA A 62 13.27 4.69 -55.99
C ALA A 62 13.28 6.10 -55.38
N GLY A 63 14.26 6.26 -54.48
CA GLY A 63 14.60 7.42 -53.68
C GLY A 63 14.12 8.80 -54.14
N ASP A 64 13.59 9.53 -53.17
CA ASP A 64 13.81 10.98 -53.12
C ASP A 64 14.62 11.29 -51.85
N ALA A 65 15.75 11.96 -52.07
CA ALA A 65 16.68 12.36 -51.04
C ALA A 65 16.18 13.68 -50.43
N GLY A 66 15.70 13.65 -49.19
CA GLY A 66 15.32 14.88 -48.50
C GLY A 66 14.74 14.66 -47.11
N GLY A 67 15.62 14.64 -46.11
CA GLY A 67 15.25 14.67 -44.68
C GLY A 67 15.80 13.50 -43.89
N LYS A 68 16.96 13.69 -43.24
CA LYS A 68 17.24 12.95 -42.00
C LYS A 68 16.32 13.55 -40.92
N GLU A 69 15.05 13.19 -40.98
CA GLU A 69 14.17 13.35 -39.83
C GLU A 69 14.51 12.16 -38.95
N ASP A 70 15.38 12.41 -37.97
CA ASP A 70 15.61 11.50 -36.87
C ASP A 70 14.26 11.29 -36.15
N VAL A 71 13.46 10.33 -36.63
CA VAL A 71 12.34 9.74 -35.87
C VAL A 71 12.93 8.84 -34.78
N SER A 72 13.83 9.43 -34.00
CA SER A 72 14.41 8.94 -32.75
C SER A 72 14.01 9.86 -31.59
N ASP A 73 13.34 11.00 -31.89
CA ASP A 73 12.79 11.93 -30.89
C ASP A 73 11.43 11.49 -30.33
N VAL A 74 10.75 10.51 -30.93
CA VAL A 74 9.54 9.92 -30.33
C VAL A 74 9.96 8.87 -29.33
N CYS A 75 10.01 9.26 -28.06
CA CYS A 75 10.21 8.32 -26.97
C CYS A 75 8.90 7.62 -26.61
N TRP A 76 8.91 6.29 -26.63
CA TRP A 76 7.76 5.48 -26.22
C TRP A 76 7.92 5.01 -24.77
N PRO A 77 7.08 5.47 -23.83
CA PRO A 77 7.20 5.08 -22.42
C PRO A 77 6.89 3.60 -22.24
N ASP A 78 7.73 2.89 -21.51
CA ASP A 78 7.48 1.51 -21.13
C ASP A 78 7.12 1.46 -19.65
N CYS A 79 5.88 1.13 -19.32
CA CYS A 79 5.46 0.97 -17.92
C CYS A 79 4.85 -0.40 -17.65
N GLN A 80 5.07 -1.36 -18.55
CA GLN A 80 4.44 -2.67 -18.42
C GLN A 80 4.92 -3.36 -17.13
N GLY A 81 3.97 -3.67 -16.24
CA GLY A 81 4.25 -4.32 -14.96
C GLY A 81 4.90 -3.42 -13.89
N ARG A 82 5.00 -2.11 -14.10
CA ARG A 82 5.60 -1.17 -13.14
C ARG A 82 4.55 -0.26 -12.52
N ALA A 83 4.52 -0.18 -11.19
CA ALA A 83 3.68 0.72 -10.41
C ALA A 83 4.32 2.09 -10.18
N CYS A 84 5.65 2.17 -10.24
CA CYS A 84 6.41 3.40 -10.01
C CYS A 84 7.73 3.37 -10.79
N GLY A 85 8.46 4.49 -10.77
CA GLY A 85 9.81 4.59 -11.34
C GLY A 85 9.83 5.20 -12.75
N PRO A 86 11.01 5.31 -13.37
CA PRO A 86 11.18 6.01 -14.65
C PRO A 86 10.55 5.23 -15.81
N ASP A 87 9.89 5.93 -16.72
CA ASP A 87 9.24 5.35 -17.92
C ASP A 87 10.19 5.10 -19.09
N GLY A 88 11.46 5.51 -18.97
CA GLY A 88 12.47 5.44 -20.03
C GLY A 88 12.49 6.66 -20.96
N CYS A 89 11.57 7.59 -20.79
CA CYS A 89 11.35 8.78 -21.62
C CYS A 89 11.46 10.10 -20.86
N GLY A 90 11.87 10.05 -19.59
CA GLY A 90 12.05 11.22 -18.74
C GLY A 90 10.83 11.57 -17.89
N ALA A 91 9.74 10.80 -17.99
CA ALA A 91 8.65 10.83 -17.02
C ALA A 91 8.69 9.58 -16.12
N THR A 92 7.61 9.33 -15.40
CA THR A 92 7.50 8.23 -14.44
C THR A 92 6.24 7.42 -14.69
N CYS A 93 6.32 6.09 -14.50
CA CYS A 93 5.21 5.16 -14.62
C CYS A 93 4.13 5.34 -13.55
N GLY A 94 4.49 5.96 -12.42
CA GLY A 94 3.59 6.21 -11.30
C GLY A 94 4.35 6.67 -10.07
N VAL A 95 3.61 6.81 -8.96
CA VAL A 95 4.14 7.25 -7.66
C VAL A 95 3.60 6.34 -6.56
N CYS A 96 4.44 6.09 -5.55
CA CYS A 96 4.01 5.37 -4.36
C CYS A 96 3.28 6.32 -3.42
N ILE A 97 2.05 5.96 -3.05
CA ILE A 97 1.18 6.79 -2.21
C ILE A 97 1.33 6.47 -0.72
N GLY A 98 1.90 5.31 -0.37
CA GLY A 98 2.19 4.98 1.02
C GLY A 98 3.29 5.87 1.57
N GLY A 99 3.05 6.52 2.71
CA GLY A 99 4.00 7.46 3.32
C GLY A 99 5.35 6.87 3.73
N GLN A 100 5.46 5.53 3.76
CA GLN A 100 6.70 4.78 4.01
C GLN A 100 7.13 3.91 2.82
N GLU A 101 6.48 4.01 1.67
CA GLU A 101 6.86 3.25 0.49
C GLU A 101 7.97 3.95 -0.29
N ALA A 102 8.90 3.15 -0.80
CA ALA A 102 9.89 3.59 -1.76
C ALA A 102 9.72 2.79 -3.06
N CYS A 103 10.01 3.43 -4.19
CA CYS A 103 10.03 2.72 -5.44
C CYS A 103 11.30 1.86 -5.54
N GLN A 104 11.14 0.54 -5.59
CA GLN A 104 12.21 -0.44 -5.80
C GLN A 104 11.80 -1.37 -6.93
N ASP A 105 12.65 -1.48 -7.96
CA ASP A 105 12.45 -2.36 -9.12
C ASP A 105 11.06 -2.24 -9.79
N GLY A 106 10.53 -1.02 -9.84
CA GLY A 106 9.23 -0.73 -10.43
C GLY A 106 8.02 -1.04 -9.54
N ALA A 107 8.25 -1.50 -8.31
CA ALA A 107 7.22 -1.76 -7.32
C ALA A 107 7.33 -0.80 -6.13
N CYS A 108 6.18 -0.50 -5.51
CA CYS A 108 6.15 0.24 -4.25
C CYS A 108 6.40 -0.72 -3.09
N VAL A 109 7.54 -0.56 -2.45
CA VAL A 109 7.99 -1.43 -1.35
C VAL A 109 8.03 -0.62 -0.06
N CYS A 110 7.31 -1.09 0.96
CA CYS A 110 7.30 -0.46 2.27
C CYS A 110 8.70 -0.51 2.90
N GLN A 111 9.20 0.64 3.34
CA GLN A 111 10.47 0.76 4.04
C GLN A 111 10.26 0.72 5.55
N PRO A 112 10.68 -0.37 6.21
CA PRO A 112 10.54 -0.49 7.66
C PRO A 112 11.34 0.61 8.35
N LYS A 113 10.71 1.27 9.32
CA LYS A 113 11.33 2.34 10.11
C LYS A 113 11.23 2.00 11.59
N CYS A 114 12.39 1.70 12.14
CA CYS A 114 12.60 1.51 13.56
C CYS A 114 13.28 2.76 14.06
N GLY A 115 12.59 3.55 14.87
CA GLY A 115 13.19 4.75 15.46
C GLY A 115 14.30 4.37 16.45
N ALA A 116 14.33 5.04 17.60
CA ALA A 116 15.25 4.68 18.69
C ALA A 116 14.72 3.54 19.59
N GLY A 117 13.55 2.98 19.30
CA GLY A 117 12.93 1.95 20.12
C GLY A 117 13.59 0.58 19.94
N GLU A 118 13.66 -0.19 21.02
CA GLU A 118 14.20 -1.56 21.10
C GLU A 118 13.20 -2.61 20.60
N CYS A 119 11.92 -2.24 20.56
CA CYS A 119 10.82 -3.10 20.16
C CYS A 119 9.69 -2.27 19.53
N GLY A 120 8.72 -2.95 18.91
CA GLY A 120 7.52 -2.31 18.35
C GLY A 120 7.40 -2.50 16.85
N SER A 121 6.35 -1.92 16.25
CA SER A 121 6.08 -2.03 14.81
C SER A 121 7.06 -1.22 13.97
N ASP A 122 7.46 -1.75 12.82
CA ASP A 122 8.28 -1.03 11.84
C ASP A 122 7.47 -0.15 10.86
N GLY A 123 6.13 -0.13 11.01
CA GLY A 123 5.20 0.58 10.11
C GLY A 123 4.91 -0.14 8.79
N CYS A 124 5.50 -1.31 8.56
CA CYS A 124 5.37 -2.13 7.34
C CYS A 124 4.80 -3.53 7.62
N GLY A 125 4.24 -3.75 8.81
CA GLY A 125 3.71 -5.04 9.25
C GLY A 125 4.73 -5.98 9.87
N GLY A 126 6.00 -5.56 9.97
CA GLY A 126 7.05 -6.23 10.74
C GLY A 126 7.28 -5.60 12.10
N ASN A 127 8.41 -5.94 12.72
CA ASN A 127 8.83 -5.39 14.01
C ASN A 127 10.28 -4.93 14.00
N CYS A 128 10.61 -4.05 14.94
CA CYS A 128 11.92 -3.42 15.10
C CYS A 128 12.86 -4.15 16.06
N GLY A 129 12.40 -5.28 16.60
CA GLY A 129 13.06 -6.01 17.67
C GLY A 129 12.04 -6.75 18.52
N ALA A 130 12.56 -7.53 19.47
CA ALA A 130 11.79 -8.28 20.43
C ALA A 130 12.40 -8.08 21.82
N CYS A 131 11.54 -8.01 22.83
CA CYS A 131 11.99 -7.95 24.22
C CYS A 131 12.44 -9.32 24.72
N GLY A 132 13.21 -9.31 25.80
CA GLY A 132 13.67 -10.52 26.48
C GLY A 132 12.52 -11.33 27.09
N GLN A 133 12.88 -12.45 27.71
CA GLN A 133 11.93 -13.22 28.52
C GLN A 133 11.45 -12.35 29.69
N ASP A 134 10.14 -12.40 29.95
CA ASP A 134 9.44 -11.64 31.00
C ASP A 134 9.46 -10.11 30.81
N GLU A 135 9.69 -9.63 29.59
CA GLU A 135 9.58 -8.21 29.23
C GLU A 135 8.45 -7.97 28.22
N VAL A 136 7.79 -6.82 28.34
CA VAL A 136 6.75 -6.33 27.44
C VAL A 136 7.18 -5.05 26.74
N CYS A 137 6.80 -4.92 25.47
CA CYS A 137 7.07 -3.72 24.70
C CYS A 137 6.09 -2.61 25.07
N VAL A 138 6.57 -1.56 25.72
CA VAL A 138 5.77 -0.40 26.14
C VAL A 138 6.42 0.86 25.58
N GLU A 139 5.69 1.57 24.71
CA GLU A 139 6.16 2.80 24.04
C GLU A 139 7.51 2.65 23.31
N GLY A 140 7.79 1.45 22.79
CA GLY A 140 9.02 1.15 22.06
C GLY A 140 10.22 0.78 22.94
N LEU A 141 10.02 0.64 24.25
CA LEU A 141 11.04 0.19 25.20
C LEU A 141 10.62 -1.12 25.85
N CYS A 142 11.59 -1.98 26.11
CA CYS A 142 11.34 -3.23 26.84
C CYS A 142 11.27 -2.95 28.34
N GLN A 143 10.18 -3.37 28.97
CA GLN A 143 9.93 -3.19 30.40
C GLN A 143 9.53 -4.52 31.03
N CYS A 144 9.94 -4.79 32.27
CA CYS A 144 9.56 -6.03 32.96
C CYS A 144 8.04 -6.16 33.06
N ALA A 145 7.51 -7.33 32.73
CA ALA A 145 6.13 -7.71 32.96
C ALA A 145 5.93 -7.91 34.46
N SER A 146 5.37 -6.90 35.14
CA SER A 146 5.05 -6.91 36.58
C SER A 146 3.93 -7.87 36.93
#